data_AF-A0A971KV75-F1
#
_entry.id   AF-A0A971KV75-F1
#
_cell.length_a   1.000
_cell.length_b   1.000
_cell.length_c   1.000
_cell.angle_alpha   90.00
_cell.angle_beta   90.00
_cell.angle_gamma   90.00
#
_symmetry.space_group_name_H-M   'P 1'
#
loop_
_entity.id
_entity.type
_entity.pdbx_description
1 polymer ?
#
loop_
_entity_poly.entity_id
_entity_poly.type
_entity_poly.pdbx_seq_one_letter_code
_entity_poly.pdbx_strand_id
1 'polypeptide(L)' 'MAKKAVSAYVKLQIPAGQATPAPPVGPALGQHGLN' A
#
# COMPACT_ATOMS: atom_id res chain seq x y z
N MET A 1 22.78 -14.14 1.22
CA MET A 1 22.04 -12.96 0.72
C MET A 1 20.55 -13.30 0.76
N ALA A 2 19.81 -12.78 1.73
CA ALA A 2 18.39 -13.12 1.89
C ALA A 2 17.56 -12.39 0.83
N LYS A 3 16.93 -13.14 -0.08
CA LYS A 3 15.91 -12.60 -0.98
C LYS A 3 14.78 -12.05 -0.11
N LYS A 4 14.58 -10.73 -0.13
CA LYS A 4 13.43 -10.10 0.54
C LYS A 4 12.17 -10.65 -0.15
N ALA A 5 11.48 -11.56 0.51
CA ALA A 5 10.21 -12.08 0.02
C ALA A 5 9.21 -10.92 -0.05
N VAL A 6 8.39 -10.90 -1.10
CA VAL A 6 7.28 -9.95 -1.19
C VAL A 6 6.34 -10.25 -0.03
N SER A 7 6.11 -9.26 0.84
CA SER A 7 5.33 -9.42 2.06
C SER A 7 3.82 -9.34 1.82
N ALA A 8 3.39 -8.52 0.84
CA ALA A 8 1.99 -8.38 0.47
C ALA A 8 1.83 -7.80 -0.93
N TYR A 9 0.72 -8.12 -1.59
CA TYR A 9 0.25 -7.47 -2.81
C TYR A 9 -1.03 -6.71 -2.51
N VAL A 10 -1.02 -5.39 -2.70
CA VAL A 10 -2.19 -4.53 -2.47
C VAL A 10 -2.69 -4.02 -3.81
N LYS A 11 -3.90 -4.43 -4.21
CA LYS A 11 -4.57 -3.90 -5.40
C LYS A 11 -5.53 -2.81 -4.95
N LEU A 12 -5.28 -1.59 -5.40
CA LEU A 12 -6.12 -0.45 -5.10
C LEU A 12 -6.51 0.26 -6.40
N GLN A 13 -7.81 0.51 -6.57
CA GLN A 13 -8.33 1.27 -7.68
C GLN A 13 -8.57 2.71 -7.21
N ILE A 14 -7.70 3.62 -7.62
CA ILE A 14 -7.81 5.05 -7.32
C ILE A 14 -7.54 5.89 -8.57
N PRO A 15 -8.17 7.07 -8.70
CA PRO A 15 -7.82 8.02 -9.75
C PRO A 15 -6.33 8.39 -9.68
N ALA A 16 -5.74 8.69 -10.84
CA ALA A 16 -4.35 9.13 -10.93
C ALA A 16 -4.11 10.37 -10.05
N GLY A 17 -3.02 10.37 -9.28
CA GLY A 17 -2.65 11.48 -8.39
C GLY A 17 -3.40 11.53 -7.05
N GLN A 18 -4.34 10.62 -6.77
CA GLN A 18 -5.07 10.58 -5.49
C GLN A 18 -4.49 9.58 -4.47
N ALA A 19 -3.27 9.07 -4.70
CA ALA A 19 -2.58 8.22 -3.74
C ALA A 19 -2.06 9.07 -2.56
N THR A 20 -2.91 9.27 -1.55
CA THR A 20 -2.59 10.04 -0.34
C THR A 20 -2.79 9.18 0.91
N PRO A 21 -2.19 9.48 2.07
CA PRO A 21 -2.44 8.74 3.31
C PRO A 21 -3.90 8.82 3.84
N ALA A 22 -4.80 9.51 3.14
CA ALA A 22 -6.22 9.54 3.48
C ALA A 22 -6.91 8.20 3.16
N PRO A 23 -8.08 7.90 3.77
CA PRO A 23 -8.93 6.79 3.34
C PRO A 23 -9.25 6.93 1.84
N PRO A 24 -9.19 5.86 1.01
CA PRO A 24 -9.02 4.43 1.32
C PRO A 24 -7.58 3.91 1.29
N VAL A 25 -6.61 4.75 0.90
CA VAL A 25 -5.22 4.35 0.63
C VAL A 25 -4.43 4.19 1.93
N GLY A 26 -4.47 5.18 2.83
CA GLY A 26 -3.71 5.12 4.09
C GLY A 26 -4.11 3.99 5.04
N PRO A 27 -5.41 3.65 5.18
CA PRO A 27 -5.83 2.46 5.92
C PRO A 27 -5.32 1.17 5.27
N ALA A 28 -5.41 1.04 3.93
CA ALA A 28 -4.97 -0.16 3.22
C ALA A 28 -3.45 -0.34 3.27
N LEU A 29 -2.67 0.73 3.07
CA LEU A 29 -1.21 0.67 3.15
C LEU A 29 -0.69 0.54 4.59
N GLY A 30 -1.35 1.19 5.54
CA GLY A 30 -1.02 1.10 6.97
C GLY A 30 -1.19 -0.31 7.54
N GLN A 31 -2.19 -1.06 7.09
CA GLN A 31 -2.36 -2.48 7.46
C GLN A 31 -1.17 -3.37 7.05
N HIS A 32 -0.40 -2.93 6.05
CA HIS A 32 0.80 -3.61 5.59
C HIS A 32 2.11 -2.96 6.09
N GLY A 33 2.02 -1.95 6.95
CA GLY A 33 3.18 -1.22 7.49
C GLY A 33 3.87 -0.32 6.47
N LEU A 34 3.14 0.20 5.48
CA LEU A 34 3.68 0.94 4.32
C LEU A 34 3.32 2.45 4.32
N ASN A 35 2.87 3.03 5.45
CA ASN A 35 2.52 4.46 5.59
C ASN A 35 3.71 5.36 5.87
#